data_AF-A0AAN7Z298-F1
#
_entry.id   AF-A0AAN7Z298-F1
#
_cell.length_a   1.000
_cell.length_b   1.000
_cell.length_c   1.000
_cell.angle_alpha   90.00
_cell.angle_beta   90.00
_cell.angle_gamma   90.00
#
_symmetry.space_group_name_H-M   'P 1'
#
loop_
_entity.id
_entity.type
_entity.pdbx_description
1 polymer ?
#
loop_
_entity_poly.entity_id
_entity_poly.type
_entity_poly.pdbx_seq_one_letter_code
_entity_poly.pdbx_strand_id
1 'polypeptide(L)'
;MAPSSSTLEPATTVQQMKSTISKPVASMKALKAGRPATEAAEAALVVLENKEITNAGYGSNLAIDGTVECDATIVDHFGRSGACGAVPNVKNPISLARMILESSNKPLSLRRVPPNLLVCEGARDFARDSGMVLVANADLISKNARDRFVRWRDDMKRAESHDTQAMAPSRVEVAPQYDQDPRKEHTKAILTGTWNEGQPDSPTSASPWLSPRDRRSPVPTTQSTEIAQTSPKPTPERSPLSFLGASLPYKRHRFLPPHSDEYTGGDMSPGPSSISSHDGASDEADPLALSIANSYEPRGSDARQSANPEYAINMERDDHIMDTVGAIAIDQLGHIAAGSSSGGIGMKHRGRVGPAALVGVGTAVVPADSHDADAVTVAAVTSGTGEHMATTMASQRCAERLYQGSVRGTDGRDVSEDDENLILESFILNDFLGHPGVRESTSTGAIGVMAVKKTPGGYYLYFGHNTESFALASMGSNDQSPSCTMSRINDGGSPIAQGARKIFI
;
A
#
# COMPACT_ATOMS: atom_id res chain seq x y z
N MET A 1 20.78 18.96 53.32
CA MET A 1 19.58 18.40 52.66
C MET A 1 19.75 18.58 51.17
N ALA A 2 20.09 17.50 50.45
CA ALA A 2 20.19 17.50 49.00
C ALA A 2 18.78 17.40 48.39
N PRO A 3 18.48 18.10 47.28
CA PRO A 3 17.16 18.03 46.66
C PRO A 3 16.99 16.69 45.96
N SER A 4 15.86 16.03 46.21
CA SER A 4 15.42 14.80 45.57
C SER A 4 15.24 15.03 44.06
N SER A 5 16.04 14.35 43.26
CA SER A 5 15.86 14.25 41.81
C SER A 5 14.54 13.53 41.52
N SER A 6 13.54 14.26 41.02
CA SER A 6 12.32 13.67 40.46
C SER A 6 12.67 12.95 39.16
N THR A 7 12.87 11.64 39.23
CA THR A 7 12.87 10.77 38.05
C THR A 7 11.47 10.81 37.44
N LEU A 8 11.31 11.57 36.36
CA LEU A 8 10.14 11.51 35.48
C LEU A 8 10.06 10.09 34.92
N GLU A 9 8.93 9.41 35.11
CA GLU A 9 8.69 8.13 34.46
C GLU A 9 8.73 8.28 32.93
N PRO A 10 9.24 7.28 32.19
CA PRO A 10 9.29 7.34 30.74
C PRO A 10 7.87 7.43 30.15
N ALA A 11 7.67 8.37 29.23
CA ALA A 11 6.40 8.54 28.52
C ALA A 11 6.00 7.24 27.80
N THR A 12 4.71 6.89 27.83
CA THR A 12 4.20 5.69 27.14
C THR A 12 4.43 5.77 25.62
N THR A 13 4.50 4.62 24.93
CA THR A 13 4.65 4.54 23.47
C THR A 13 3.65 5.43 22.73
N VAL A 14 2.40 5.48 23.19
CA VAL A 14 1.35 6.35 22.67
C VAL A 14 1.69 7.84 22.86
N GLN A 15 2.18 8.25 24.03
CA GLN A 15 2.57 9.64 24.29
C GLN A 15 3.77 10.05 23.45
N GLN A 16 4.76 9.17 23.29
CA GLN A 16 5.92 9.40 22.43
C GLN A 16 5.52 9.51 20.95
N MET A 17 4.59 8.66 20.49
CA MET A 17 4.05 8.71 19.13
C MET A 17 3.29 10.02 18.92
N LYS A 18 2.38 10.39 19.83
CA LYS A 18 1.66 11.67 19.81
C LYS A 18 2.62 12.86 19.79
N SER A 19 3.66 12.85 20.63
CA SER A 19 4.70 13.88 20.62
C SER A 19 5.43 13.95 19.28
N THR A 20 5.71 12.80 18.66
CA THR A 20 6.40 12.71 17.37
C THR A 20 5.54 13.25 16.23
N ILE A 21 4.29 12.79 16.11
CA ILE A 21 3.35 13.23 15.08
C ILE A 21 2.79 14.64 15.34
N SER A 22 3.02 15.24 16.52
CA SER A 22 2.71 16.64 16.80
C SER A 22 3.79 17.63 16.32
N LYS A 23 4.90 17.14 15.75
CA LYS A 23 5.97 17.97 15.16
C LYS A 23 5.86 18.35 13.66
N PRO A 24 4.72 18.20 12.93
CA PRO A 24 4.52 18.75 11.58
C PRO A 24 4.70 20.26 11.44
N VAL A 25 5.00 20.98 12.53
CA VAL A 25 5.44 22.38 12.52
C VAL A 25 6.54 22.62 11.48
N ALA A 26 7.45 21.67 11.25
CA ALA A 26 8.47 21.78 10.21
C ALA A 26 7.86 21.86 8.79
N SER A 27 6.89 20.98 8.50
CA SER A 27 6.16 20.97 7.22
C SER A 27 5.33 22.24 7.04
N MET A 28 4.57 22.64 8.06
CA MET A 28 3.77 23.86 8.01
C MET A 28 4.66 25.12 7.89
N LYS A 29 5.85 25.12 8.50
CA LYS A 29 6.85 26.19 8.32
C LYS A 29 7.35 26.25 6.87
N ALA A 30 7.60 25.11 6.23
CA ALA A 30 7.97 25.05 4.82
C ALA A 30 6.85 25.62 3.93
N LEU A 31 5.60 25.21 4.16
CA LEU A 31 4.43 25.72 3.44
C LEU A 31 4.24 27.23 3.64
N LYS A 32 4.36 27.74 4.87
CA LYS A 32 4.28 29.18 5.17
C LYS A 32 5.42 29.98 4.54
N ALA A 33 6.57 29.35 4.28
CA ALA A 33 7.68 29.94 3.55
C ALA A 33 7.56 29.84 2.01
N GLY A 34 6.39 29.40 1.49
CA GLY A 34 6.12 29.29 0.06
C GLY A 34 6.88 28.14 -0.63
N ARG A 35 7.32 27.13 0.14
CA ARG A 35 7.97 25.95 -0.41
C ARG A 35 6.95 25.02 -1.09
N PRO A 36 7.35 24.30 -2.15
CA PRO A 36 6.45 23.37 -2.84
C PRO A 36 6.00 22.23 -1.93
N ALA A 37 4.86 21.62 -2.26
CA ALA A 37 4.28 20.54 -1.47
C ALA A 37 5.23 19.35 -1.27
N THR A 38 6.10 19.06 -2.23
CA THR A 38 7.11 17.99 -2.13
C THR A 38 8.13 18.25 -1.02
N GLU A 39 8.64 19.49 -0.89
CA GLU A 39 9.53 19.88 0.21
C GLU A 39 8.82 19.84 1.56
N ALA A 40 7.54 20.21 1.61
CA ALA A 40 6.75 20.13 2.84
C ALA A 40 6.48 18.68 3.28
N ALA A 41 6.20 17.77 2.34
CA ALA A 41 6.03 16.35 2.62
C ALA A 41 7.37 15.72 3.07
N GLU A 42 8.48 16.04 2.40
CA GLU A 42 9.83 15.63 2.81
C GLU A 42 10.13 16.11 4.24
N ALA A 43 9.88 17.40 4.55
CA ALA A 43 10.15 17.95 5.88
C ALA A 43 9.39 17.23 7.00
N ALA A 44 8.14 16.81 6.75
CA ALA A 44 7.39 15.98 7.69
C ALA A 44 8.04 14.60 7.88
N LEU A 45 8.38 13.93 6.78
CA LEU A 45 8.94 12.57 6.80
C LEU A 45 10.35 12.53 7.39
N VAL A 46 11.19 13.55 7.14
CA VAL A 46 12.51 13.68 7.77
C VAL A 46 12.38 13.78 9.29
N VAL A 47 11.37 14.48 9.80
CA VAL A 47 11.12 14.53 11.26
C VAL A 47 10.79 13.14 11.79
N LEU A 48 10.00 12.35 11.05
CA LEU A 48 9.63 10.99 11.44
C LEU A 48 10.82 10.03 11.34
N GLU A 49 11.52 9.97 10.21
CA GLU A 49 12.71 9.13 9.98
C GLU A 49 13.85 9.34 10.99
N ASN A 50 13.95 10.56 11.56
CA ASN A 50 14.94 10.87 12.59
C ASN A 50 14.54 10.37 13.99
N LYS A 51 13.37 9.75 14.15
CA LYS A 51 12.86 9.28 15.44
C LYS A 51 13.04 7.78 15.56
N GLU A 52 13.69 7.37 16.64
CA GLU A 52 13.89 5.96 16.99
C GLU A 52 12.58 5.17 17.12
N ILE A 53 11.48 5.86 17.44
CA ILE A 53 10.17 5.26 17.62
C ILE A 53 9.56 4.73 16.32
N THR A 54 9.94 5.27 15.16
CA THR A 54 9.34 4.91 13.88
C THR A 54 10.18 3.86 13.14
N ASN A 55 9.53 2.91 12.46
CA ASN A 55 10.19 1.96 11.55
C ASN A 55 10.57 2.64 10.21
N ALA A 56 11.41 3.67 10.25
CA ALA A 56 11.93 4.38 9.09
C ALA A 56 13.22 5.13 9.48
N GLY A 57 14.15 5.31 8.53
CA GLY A 57 15.43 5.98 8.77
C GLY A 57 16.21 5.38 9.94
N TYR A 58 16.37 6.15 11.02
CA TYR A 58 17.15 5.78 12.21
C TYR A 58 16.50 4.71 13.09
N GLY A 59 15.16 4.59 13.08
CA GLY A 59 14.44 3.60 13.88
C GLY A 59 14.10 2.30 13.15
N SER A 60 14.60 2.15 11.92
CA SER A 60 14.31 1.03 11.01
C SER A 60 14.63 -0.33 11.60
N ASN A 61 13.80 -1.31 11.23
CA ASN A 61 14.10 -2.72 11.48
C ASN A 61 15.34 -3.18 10.70
N LEU A 62 16.03 -4.16 11.27
CA LEU A 62 17.25 -4.71 10.70
C LEU A 62 16.93 -5.91 9.80
N ALA A 63 17.67 -6.05 8.71
CA ALA A 63 17.70 -7.23 7.88
C ALA A 63 18.32 -8.42 8.63
N ILE A 64 18.23 -9.63 8.06
CA ILE A 64 18.69 -10.87 8.68
C ILE A 64 20.18 -10.86 9.07
N ASP A 65 20.99 -10.06 8.39
CA ASP A 65 22.43 -9.87 8.65
C ASP A 65 22.73 -8.73 9.64
N GLY A 66 21.70 -8.05 10.15
CA GLY A 66 21.82 -6.90 11.05
C GLY A 66 21.98 -5.55 10.35
N THR A 67 21.88 -5.48 9.02
CA THR A 67 22.01 -4.25 8.24
C THR A 67 20.69 -3.47 8.21
N VAL A 68 20.75 -2.13 8.27
CA VAL A 68 19.62 -1.25 7.97
C VAL A 68 19.55 -0.99 6.46
N GLU A 69 18.41 -1.31 5.85
CA GLU A 69 18.06 -0.99 4.46
C GLU A 69 16.68 -0.35 4.45
N CYS A 70 16.54 0.80 3.80
CA CYS A 70 15.28 1.55 3.80
C CYS A 70 14.65 1.66 2.42
N ASP A 71 13.34 1.88 2.42
CA ASP A 71 12.49 2.09 1.25
C ASP A 71 11.80 3.45 1.38
N ALA A 72 11.76 4.27 0.33
CA ALA A 72 11.03 5.53 0.34
C ALA A 72 10.62 5.99 -1.07
N THR A 73 9.52 6.73 -1.14
CA THR A 73 8.95 7.29 -2.37
C THR A 73 8.37 8.66 -2.08
N ILE A 74 8.50 9.57 -3.04
CA ILE A 74 7.75 10.82 -3.07
C ILE A 74 7.11 11.00 -4.45
N VAL A 75 5.89 11.53 -4.47
CA VAL A 75 5.08 11.76 -5.67
C VAL A 75 4.59 13.21 -5.68
N ASP A 76 4.76 13.90 -6.79
CA ASP A 76 4.32 15.28 -6.96
C ASP A 76 2.89 15.40 -7.54
N HIS A 77 2.44 16.64 -7.72
CA HIS A 77 1.10 16.97 -8.20
C HIS A 77 0.83 16.59 -9.66
N PHE A 78 1.86 16.23 -10.43
CA PHE A 78 1.72 15.68 -11.78
C PHE A 78 1.69 14.13 -11.77
N GLY A 79 1.78 13.50 -10.60
CA GLY A 79 1.94 12.05 -10.47
C GLY A 79 3.36 11.57 -10.80
N ARG A 80 4.34 12.47 -10.96
CA ARG A 80 5.74 12.08 -11.16
C ARG A 80 6.34 11.67 -9.83
N SER A 81 7.24 10.70 -9.88
CA SER A 81 7.79 10.10 -8.68
C SER A 81 9.32 10.08 -8.66
N GLY A 82 9.84 9.98 -7.45
CA GLY A 82 11.21 9.59 -7.17
C GLY A 82 11.19 8.61 -6.01
N ALA A 83 11.97 7.54 -6.10
CA ALA A 83 11.94 6.46 -5.13
C ALA A 83 13.33 5.83 -4.94
N CYS A 84 13.56 5.31 -3.75
CA CYS A 84 14.70 4.47 -3.43
C CYS A 84 14.27 3.23 -2.66
N GLY A 85 14.86 2.07 -2.97
CA GLY A 85 14.54 0.80 -2.31
C GLY A 85 15.75 0.06 -1.78
N ALA A 86 15.59 -0.64 -0.67
CA ALA A 86 16.64 -1.37 0.05
C ALA A 86 17.96 -0.58 0.17
N VAL A 87 17.88 0.74 0.36
CA VAL A 87 19.08 1.60 0.34
C VAL A 87 19.78 1.58 1.70
N PRO A 88 21.09 1.24 1.76
CA PRO A 88 21.88 1.34 2.97
C PRO A 88 22.55 2.72 3.10
N ASN A 89 23.04 3.05 4.31
CA ASN A 89 23.91 4.21 4.60
C ASN A 89 23.28 5.60 4.39
N VAL A 90 21.99 5.66 4.07
CA VAL A 90 21.24 6.90 3.84
C VAL A 90 20.41 7.22 5.08
N LYS A 91 20.73 8.33 5.75
CA LYS A 91 20.05 8.74 6.98
C LYS A 91 18.57 9.07 6.76
N ASN A 92 18.26 9.77 5.67
CA ASN A 92 16.92 10.20 5.32
C ASN A 92 16.53 9.70 3.92
N PRO A 93 16.02 8.47 3.80
CA PRO A 93 15.59 7.88 2.53
C PRO A 93 14.62 8.76 1.74
N ILE A 94 13.69 9.46 2.40
CA ILE A 94 12.77 10.36 1.70
C ILE A 94 13.48 11.51 0.97
N SER A 95 14.57 12.03 1.53
CA SER A 95 15.36 13.08 0.88
C SER A 95 16.08 12.56 -0.37
N LEU A 96 16.52 11.31 -0.35
CA LEU A 96 17.04 10.64 -1.55
C LEU A 96 15.94 10.46 -2.59
N ALA A 97 14.74 10.02 -2.18
CA ALA A 97 13.59 9.90 -3.08
C ALA A 97 13.24 11.24 -3.76
N ARG A 98 13.22 12.36 -3.03
CA ARG A 98 13.03 13.70 -3.62
C ARG A 98 14.17 14.09 -4.56
N MET A 99 15.41 13.82 -4.19
CA MET A 99 16.56 14.10 -5.04
C MET A 99 16.49 13.32 -6.37
N ILE A 100 16.02 12.07 -6.34
CA ILE A 100 15.74 11.26 -7.53
C ILE A 100 14.62 11.88 -8.36
N LEU A 101 13.51 12.32 -7.75
CA LEU A 101 12.42 13.03 -8.45
C LEU A 101 12.91 14.31 -9.15
N GLU A 102 13.73 15.12 -8.47
CA GLU A 102 14.25 16.36 -9.04
C GLU A 102 15.25 16.10 -10.18
N SER A 103 16.06 15.06 -10.03
CA SER A 103 17.00 14.64 -11.06
C SER A 103 16.27 14.02 -12.25
N SER A 104 15.15 13.34 -12.01
CA SER A 104 14.37 12.69 -13.07
C SER A 104 13.66 13.67 -13.99
N ASN A 105 13.43 14.89 -13.50
CA ASN A 105 12.90 16.00 -14.27
C ASN A 105 13.95 16.73 -15.14
N LYS A 106 15.22 16.33 -15.10
CA LYS A 106 16.29 16.93 -15.89
C LYS A 106 16.72 15.97 -16.99
N PRO A 107 16.75 16.38 -18.27
CA PRO A 107 17.16 15.49 -19.35
C PRO A 107 18.63 15.08 -19.20
N LEU A 108 18.93 13.81 -19.46
CA LEU A 108 20.31 13.33 -19.54
C LEU A 108 20.88 13.51 -20.94
N SER A 109 22.21 13.53 -21.02
CA SER A 109 22.94 13.49 -22.28
C SER A 109 22.48 12.31 -23.15
N LEU A 110 22.53 12.52 -24.47
CA LEU A 110 22.14 11.53 -25.47
C LEU A 110 20.66 11.07 -25.37
N ARG A 111 19.77 11.96 -24.90
CA ARG A 111 18.32 11.69 -24.77
C ARG A 111 18.01 10.47 -23.90
N ARG A 112 18.88 10.13 -22.96
CA ARG A 112 18.60 9.06 -22.00
C ARG A 112 17.48 9.49 -21.06
N VAL A 113 16.63 8.53 -20.72
CA VAL A 113 15.57 8.73 -19.74
C VAL A 113 16.20 8.63 -18.35
N PRO A 114 16.06 9.67 -17.50
CA PRO A 114 16.52 9.60 -16.12
C PRO A 114 15.76 8.52 -15.31
N PRO A 115 16.42 7.85 -14.35
CA PRO A 115 15.73 6.92 -13.47
C PRO A 115 14.82 7.67 -12.48
N ASN A 116 13.65 7.09 -12.19
CA ASN A 116 12.77 7.54 -11.11
C ASN A 116 12.76 6.59 -9.89
N LEU A 117 13.40 5.43 -10.00
CA LEU A 117 13.60 4.47 -8.91
C LEU A 117 15.04 3.93 -8.97
N LEU A 118 15.75 3.95 -7.85
CA LEU A 118 17.07 3.34 -7.68
C LEU A 118 17.07 2.44 -6.45
N VAL A 119 17.87 1.37 -6.45
CA VAL A 119 17.90 0.43 -5.32
C VAL A 119 19.30 0.08 -4.85
N CYS A 120 19.39 -0.41 -3.61
CA CYS A 120 20.59 -1.01 -3.02
C CYS A 120 21.81 -0.08 -3.12
N GLU A 121 22.97 -0.66 -3.44
CA GLU A 121 24.23 0.07 -3.60
C GLU A 121 24.17 1.13 -4.71
N GLY A 122 23.42 0.90 -5.79
CA GLY A 122 23.25 1.88 -6.86
C GLY A 122 22.51 3.14 -6.40
N ALA A 123 21.52 3.01 -5.52
CA ALA A 123 20.88 4.15 -4.88
C ALA A 123 21.82 4.88 -3.93
N ARG A 124 22.63 4.15 -3.15
CA ARG A 124 23.63 4.73 -2.25
C ARG A 124 24.69 5.51 -3.02
N ASP A 125 25.17 4.94 -4.12
CA ASP A 125 26.17 5.55 -4.98
C ASP A 125 25.62 6.82 -5.63
N PHE A 126 24.39 6.78 -6.14
CA PHE A 126 23.70 7.97 -6.63
C PHE A 126 23.56 9.06 -5.56
N ALA A 127 23.23 8.69 -4.32
CA ALA A 127 23.14 9.63 -3.20
C ALA A 127 24.48 10.34 -2.96
N ARG A 128 25.58 9.56 -2.90
CA ARG A 128 26.94 10.10 -2.75
C ARG A 128 27.32 11.03 -3.90
N ASP A 129 27.09 10.59 -5.13
CA ASP A 129 27.45 11.33 -6.34
C ASP A 129 26.64 12.62 -6.50
N SER A 130 25.44 12.65 -5.92
CA SER A 130 24.56 13.82 -5.85
C SER A 130 24.85 14.73 -4.63
N GLY A 131 25.93 14.45 -3.88
CA GLY A 131 26.38 15.28 -2.77
C GLY A 131 25.69 15.02 -1.43
N MET A 132 24.92 13.93 -1.30
CA MET A 132 24.29 13.54 -0.04
C MET A 132 25.31 12.92 0.92
N VAL A 133 25.28 13.35 2.18
CA VAL A 133 26.15 12.80 3.21
C VAL A 133 25.69 11.38 3.58
N LEU A 134 26.54 10.40 3.32
CA LEU A 134 26.35 9.03 3.76
C LEU A 134 26.80 8.88 5.22
N VAL A 135 26.15 7.99 5.94
CA VAL A 135 26.50 7.62 7.32
C VAL A 135 26.87 6.14 7.41
N ALA A 136 27.67 5.76 8.41
CA ALA A 136 27.95 4.35 8.63
C ALA A 136 26.65 3.62 8.97
N ASN A 137 26.48 2.38 8.49
CA ASN A 137 25.23 1.64 8.72
C ASN A 137 24.97 1.44 10.22
N ALA A 138 26.02 1.23 11.01
CA ALA A 138 25.94 1.13 12.46
C ALA A 138 25.35 2.38 13.14
N ASP A 139 25.54 3.57 12.56
CA ASP A 139 25.00 4.84 13.08
C ASP A 139 23.50 5.00 12.79
N LEU A 140 22.94 4.15 11.89
CA LEU A 140 21.51 4.07 11.61
C LEU A 140 20.78 3.12 12.56
N ILE A 141 21.50 2.37 13.40
CA ILE A 141 20.90 1.38 14.29
C ILE A 141 20.61 2.03 15.64
N SER A 142 19.34 2.33 15.90
CA SER A 142 18.89 2.75 17.22
C SER A 142 19.02 1.64 18.27
N LYS A 143 18.97 2.02 19.55
CA LYS A 143 19.05 1.05 20.65
C LYS A 143 17.85 0.10 20.60
N ASN A 144 16.65 0.65 20.47
CA ASN A 144 15.43 -0.13 20.42
C ASN A 144 15.40 -1.08 19.21
N ALA A 145 15.88 -0.64 18.03
CA ALA A 145 15.96 -1.51 16.85
C ALA A 145 16.93 -2.67 17.05
N ARG A 146 18.09 -2.41 17.69
CA ARG A 146 19.06 -3.45 18.06
C ARG A 146 18.46 -4.46 19.03
N ASP A 147 17.78 -4.00 20.07
CA ASP A 147 17.19 -4.86 21.09
C ASP A 147 16.09 -5.75 20.47
N ARG A 148 15.23 -5.18 19.60
CA ARG A 148 14.25 -5.95 18.81
C ARG A 148 14.91 -7.00 17.92
N PHE A 149 15.98 -6.64 17.21
CA PHE A 149 16.71 -7.55 16.33
C PHE A 149 17.31 -8.74 17.10
N VAL A 150 17.96 -8.49 18.24
CA VAL A 150 18.52 -9.55 19.08
C VAL A 150 17.42 -10.51 19.54
N ARG A 151 16.30 -9.98 20.02
CA ARG A 151 15.14 -10.79 20.43
C ARG A 151 14.62 -11.65 19.27
N TRP A 152 14.33 -11.05 18.12
CA TRP A 152 13.81 -11.79 16.96
C TRP A 152 14.78 -12.84 16.42
N ARG A 153 16.07 -12.56 16.40
CA ARG A 153 17.09 -13.54 16.01
C ARG A 153 17.09 -14.73 16.97
N ASP A 154 16.98 -14.48 18.27
CA ASP A 154 16.97 -15.54 19.26
C ASP A 154 15.65 -16.32 19.23
N ASP A 155 14.52 -15.66 18.92
CA ASP A 155 13.21 -16.28 18.71
C ASP A 155 13.20 -17.20 17.47
N MET A 156 13.75 -16.75 16.34
CA MET A 156 13.88 -17.58 15.12
C MET A 156 14.71 -18.83 15.37
N LYS A 157 15.86 -18.70 16.05
CA LYS A 157 16.69 -19.87 16.41
C LYS A 157 15.93 -20.89 17.25
N ARG A 158 15.10 -20.43 18.19
CA ARG A 158 14.27 -21.33 19.01
C ARG A 158 13.22 -22.03 18.14
N ALA A 159 12.52 -21.31 17.27
CA ALA A 159 11.53 -21.89 16.36
C ALA A 159 12.15 -22.95 15.42
N GLU A 160 13.26 -22.63 14.76
CA GLU A 160 13.97 -23.56 13.86
C GLU A 160 14.47 -24.81 14.60
N SER A 161 14.89 -24.65 15.86
CA SER A 161 15.32 -25.79 16.68
C SER A 161 14.16 -26.72 17.06
N HIS A 162 12.96 -26.16 17.28
CA HIS A 162 11.75 -26.94 17.54
C HIS A 162 11.28 -27.69 16.30
N ASP A 163 11.34 -27.07 15.12
CA ASP A 163 11.01 -27.73 13.85
C ASP A 163 11.99 -28.87 13.55
N THR A 164 13.28 -28.67 13.82
CA THR A 164 14.31 -29.70 13.64
C THR A 164 14.11 -30.89 14.60
N GLN A 165 13.67 -30.62 15.83
CA GLN A 165 13.35 -31.67 16.82
C GLN A 165 12.03 -32.40 16.48
N ALA A 166 11.02 -31.70 15.94
CA ALA A 166 9.78 -32.30 15.47
C ALA A 166 9.96 -33.16 14.21
N MET A 167 10.98 -32.85 13.39
CA MET A 167 11.36 -33.64 12.21
C MET A 167 12.42 -34.73 12.47
N ALA A 168 12.87 -34.91 13.72
CA ALA A 168 13.77 -36.01 14.05
C ALA A 168 13.02 -37.36 13.92
N PRO A 169 13.51 -38.31 13.09
CA PRO A 169 12.81 -39.57 12.90
C PRO A 169 12.75 -40.34 14.22
N SER A 170 11.54 -40.69 14.66
CA SER A 170 11.35 -41.75 15.64
C SER A 170 12.09 -42.99 15.10
N ARG A 171 12.91 -43.60 15.95
CA ARG A 171 13.75 -44.76 15.62
C ARG A 171 12.90 -45.87 15.00
N VAL A 172 12.85 -45.93 13.67
CA VAL A 172 12.29 -47.05 12.92
C VAL A 172 13.32 -48.17 12.99
N GLU A 173 12.91 -49.32 13.54
CA GLU A 173 13.70 -50.54 13.45
C GLU A 173 13.98 -50.88 11.98
N VAL A 174 15.26 -51.09 11.69
CA VAL A 174 15.79 -51.34 10.35
C VAL A 174 15.24 -52.67 9.82
N ALA A 175 14.37 -52.61 8.82
CA ALA A 175 14.06 -53.73 7.94
C ALA A 175 15.02 -53.71 6.72
N PRO A 176 15.42 -54.87 6.16
CA PRO A 176 16.54 -54.95 5.25
C PRO A 176 16.25 -54.31 3.89
N GLN A 177 17.32 -53.73 3.36
CA GLN A 177 17.43 -52.83 2.23
C GLN A 177 17.23 -53.56 0.89
N TYR A 178 16.24 -53.13 0.10
CA TYR A 178 16.18 -53.43 -1.33
C TYR A 178 16.71 -52.23 -2.11
N ASP A 179 17.78 -52.46 -2.85
CA ASP A 179 18.50 -51.51 -3.68
C ASP A 179 17.62 -51.03 -4.85
N GLN A 180 17.30 -49.74 -4.90
CA GLN A 180 16.60 -49.12 -6.04
C GLN A 180 17.46 -48.00 -6.63
N ASP A 181 18.00 -48.28 -7.81
CA ASP A 181 18.81 -47.39 -8.65
C ASP A 181 17.95 -46.24 -9.23
N PRO A 182 18.22 -44.97 -8.88
CA PRO A 182 17.44 -43.80 -9.30
C PRO A 182 17.46 -43.53 -10.81
N ARG A 183 18.31 -44.20 -11.59
CA ARG A 183 18.34 -44.06 -13.07
C ARG A 183 17.18 -44.76 -13.77
N LYS A 184 16.53 -45.74 -13.13
CA LYS A 184 15.38 -46.45 -13.72
C LYS A 184 14.07 -45.66 -13.63
N GLU A 185 13.88 -44.81 -12.62
CA GLU A 185 12.67 -44.00 -12.48
C GLU A 185 12.62 -42.85 -13.50
N HIS A 186 13.76 -42.21 -13.78
CA HIS A 186 13.86 -41.19 -14.82
C HIS A 186 13.55 -41.76 -16.22
N THR A 187 14.02 -42.99 -16.50
CA THR A 187 13.74 -43.68 -17.77
C THR A 187 12.26 -44.07 -17.90
N LYS A 188 11.60 -44.41 -16.78
CA LYS A 188 10.17 -44.77 -16.75
C LYS A 188 9.27 -43.57 -17.00
N ALA A 189 9.65 -42.37 -16.54
CA ALA A 189 8.95 -41.12 -16.79
C ALA A 189 9.01 -40.67 -18.26
N ILE A 190 10.12 -40.96 -18.96
CA ILE A 190 10.26 -40.69 -20.40
C ILE A 190 9.39 -41.65 -21.24
N LEU A 191 9.26 -42.91 -20.82
CA LEU A 191 8.45 -43.91 -21.53
C LEU A 191 6.93 -43.75 -21.34
N THR A 192 6.48 -43.06 -20.28
CA THR A 192 5.04 -42.87 -19.98
C THR A 192 4.45 -41.58 -20.56
N GLY A 193 5.20 -40.82 -21.36
CA GLY A 193 4.64 -39.80 -22.27
C GLY A 193 3.98 -38.57 -21.62
N THR A 194 4.22 -38.29 -20.36
CA THR A 194 3.76 -37.05 -19.70
C THR A 194 4.79 -35.94 -19.88
N TRP A 195 4.83 -35.34 -21.06
CA TRP A 195 5.56 -34.09 -21.35
C TRP A 195 4.55 -33.06 -21.88
N ASN A 196 4.36 -31.97 -21.15
CA ASN A 196 3.49 -30.87 -21.57
C ASN A 196 4.34 -29.84 -22.35
N GLU A 197 4.00 -29.68 -23.63
CA GLU A 197 4.50 -28.66 -24.54
C GLU A 197 3.96 -27.28 -24.14
N GLY A 198 4.85 -26.29 -23.96
CA GLY A 198 4.40 -24.91 -23.70
C GLY A 198 5.42 -23.98 -23.04
N GLN A 199 6.69 -24.01 -23.45
CA GLN A 199 7.60 -22.88 -23.22
C GLN A 199 8.24 -22.46 -24.55
N PRO A 200 8.27 -21.17 -24.91
CA PRO A 200 9.11 -20.69 -25.99
C PRO A 200 10.58 -20.70 -25.56
N ASP A 201 11.44 -21.20 -26.44
CA ASP A 201 12.89 -21.28 -26.24
C ASP A 201 13.50 -19.91 -25.88
N SER A 202 14.40 -19.92 -24.90
CA SER A 202 15.24 -18.77 -24.58
C SER A 202 16.26 -18.52 -25.70
N PRO A 203 16.46 -17.29 -26.20
CA PRO A 203 17.39 -17.05 -27.29
C PRO A 203 18.84 -17.31 -26.87
N THR A 204 19.53 -18.09 -27.69
CA THR A 204 20.94 -18.47 -27.52
C THR A 204 21.90 -17.30 -27.69
N SER A 205 22.96 -17.30 -26.87
CA SER A 205 24.07 -16.38 -26.94
C SER A 205 24.93 -16.63 -28.18
N ALA A 206 24.98 -15.68 -29.11
CA ALA A 206 26.01 -15.63 -30.15
C ALA A 206 26.58 -14.21 -30.24
N SER A 207 27.81 -14.05 -29.75
CA SER A 207 28.61 -12.82 -29.88
C SER A 207 29.10 -12.64 -31.32
N PRO A 208 29.01 -11.45 -31.94
CA PRO A 208 29.51 -11.24 -33.30
C PRO A 208 30.73 -10.31 -33.34
N TRP A 209 31.95 -10.84 -33.32
CA TRP A 209 33.13 -10.12 -33.83
C TRP A 209 34.21 -11.11 -34.30
N LEU A 210 34.39 -11.18 -35.62
CA LEU A 210 35.64 -11.37 -36.38
C LEU A 210 35.32 -11.95 -37.78
N SER A 211 35.41 -11.11 -38.81
CA SER A 211 35.73 -11.54 -40.18
C SER A 211 37.27 -11.51 -40.34
N PRO A 212 37.93 -12.17 -41.33
CA PRO A 212 37.72 -11.86 -42.76
C PRO A 212 38.00 -12.98 -43.79
N ARG A 213 37.28 -12.96 -44.94
CA ARG A 213 37.81 -12.84 -46.33
C ARG A 213 36.95 -13.54 -47.40
N ASP A 214 36.60 -12.71 -48.39
CA ASP A 214 36.65 -12.91 -49.84
C ASP A 214 35.98 -14.14 -50.48
N ARG A 215 34.93 -13.90 -51.28
CA ARG A 215 35.02 -13.83 -52.77
C ARG A 215 33.66 -13.60 -53.46
N ARG A 216 33.64 -12.50 -54.23
CA ARG A 216 33.08 -12.30 -55.60
C ARG A 216 31.60 -12.63 -55.91
N SER A 217 30.89 -11.58 -56.31
CA SER A 217 29.66 -11.44 -57.13
C SER A 217 29.75 -12.14 -58.52
N PRO A 218 28.70 -12.17 -59.42
CA PRO A 218 27.49 -11.34 -59.45
C PRO A 218 26.13 -11.96 -59.88
N VAL A 219 25.10 -11.15 -59.63
CA VAL A 219 23.69 -10.99 -60.11
C VAL A 219 23.56 -11.19 -61.65
N PRO A 220 22.43 -11.65 -62.27
CA PRO A 220 21.17 -10.87 -62.36
C PRO A 220 19.77 -11.54 -62.46
N THR A 221 18.81 -10.81 -61.87
CA THR A 221 17.49 -10.32 -62.39
C THR A 221 16.53 -11.25 -63.15
N THR A 222 15.26 -11.32 -62.69
CA THR A 222 13.95 -11.04 -63.39
C THR A 222 12.78 -11.69 -62.63
N GLN A 223 11.82 -10.93 -62.08
CA GLN A 223 10.49 -10.55 -62.63
C GLN A 223 9.44 -11.67 -62.77
N SER A 224 8.29 -11.46 -62.07
CA SER A 224 6.89 -11.87 -62.37
C SER A 224 6.59 -13.37 -62.52
N THR A 225 5.48 -13.96 -62.03
CA THR A 225 4.07 -13.57 -62.23
C THR A 225 3.17 -14.44 -61.34
N GLU A 226 1.98 -13.93 -61.04
CA GLU A 226 0.84 -14.54 -60.33
C GLU A 226 0.35 -15.88 -60.91
N ILE A 227 -0.20 -16.77 -60.07
CA ILE A 227 -1.44 -17.54 -60.33
C ILE A 227 -2.18 -17.80 -59.00
N ALA A 228 -3.51 -17.59 -59.04
CA ALA A 228 -4.49 -17.67 -57.96
C ALA A 228 -5.05 -19.09 -57.72
N GLN A 229 -6.02 -19.16 -56.77
CA GLN A 229 -6.97 -20.26 -56.42
C GLN A 229 -6.53 -21.13 -55.24
N THR A 230 -7.31 -21.43 -54.19
CA THR A 230 -8.74 -21.29 -53.85
C THR A 230 -8.90 -21.44 -52.32
N SER A 231 -9.90 -20.78 -51.73
CA SER A 231 -10.29 -20.97 -50.32
C SER A 231 -11.33 -22.10 -50.16
N PRO A 232 -11.45 -22.67 -48.96
CA PRO A 232 -12.75 -22.62 -48.27
C PRO A 232 -12.66 -22.05 -46.83
N LYS A 233 -13.83 -21.59 -46.39
CA LYS A 233 -14.15 -20.63 -45.32
C LYS A 233 -14.46 -21.32 -43.95
N PRO A 234 -14.78 -20.60 -42.85
CA PRO A 234 -14.06 -20.69 -41.58
C PRO A 234 -14.91 -21.15 -40.39
N THR A 235 -14.27 -21.37 -39.24
CA THR A 235 -14.89 -21.38 -37.90
C THR A 235 -14.16 -20.37 -36.99
N PRO A 236 -14.88 -19.68 -36.08
CA PRO A 236 -14.42 -18.40 -35.53
C PRO A 236 -13.67 -18.58 -34.20
N GLU A 237 -12.38 -18.28 -34.18
CA GLU A 237 -11.68 -17.99 -32.92
C GLU A 237 -11.74 -16.49 -32.61
N ARG A 238 -12.20 -16.21 -31.38
CA ARG A 238 -12.22 -14.89 -30.77
C ARG A 238 -10.79 -14.44 -30.48
N SER A 239 -10.35 -13.37 -31.13
CA SER A 239 -9.20 -12.58 -30.69
C SER A 239 -9.68 -11.49 -29.71
N PRO A 240 -9.04 -11.31 -28.54
CA PRO A 240 -9.25 -10.12 -27.73
C PRO A 240 -7.97 -9.29 -27.72
N LEU A 241 -7.73 -8.51 -28.78
CA LEU A 241 -6.82 -7.36 -28.73
C LEU A 241 -7.36 -6.25 -29.63
N SER A 242 -8.33 -5.52 -29.08
CA SER A 242 -8.70 -4.18 -29.52
C SER A 242 -9.18 -3.39 -28.31
N PHE A 243 -8.22 -2.83 -27.58
CA PHE A 243 -8.50 -1.78 -26.59
C PHE A 243 -7.73 -0.52 -27.00
N LEU A 244 -8.36 0.25 -27.88
CA LEU A 244 -8.03 1.65 -28.12
C LEU A 244 -9.35 2.36 -28.44
N GLY A 245 -9.73 3.27 -27.54
CA GLY A 245 -10.69 4.34 -27.80
C GLY A 245 -12.16 3.96 -27.88
N ALA A 246 -12.86 3.99 -26.74
CA ALA A 246 -14.29 4.24 -26.73
C ALA A 246 -14.63 5.20 -25.59
N SER A 247 -14.62 6.49 -25.93
CA SER A 247 -15.43 7.53 -25.32
C SER A 247 -16.88 7.05 -25.17
N LEU A 248 -17.44 7.10 -23.96
CA LEU A 248 -18.88 6.93 -23.73
C LEU A 248 -19.45 8.15 -23.00
N PRO A 249 -20.73 8.49 -23.25
CA PRO A 249 -21.24 9.84 -23.09
C PRO A 249 -21.68 10.15 -21.66
N TYR A 250 -21.37 11.37 -21.26
CA TYR A 250 -21.79 12.02 -20.03
C TYR A 250 -23.30 12.32 -20.09
N LYS A 251 -24.11 11.64 -19.27
CA LYS A 251 -25.51 12.05 -19.01
C LYS A 251 -25.55 12.88 -17.73
N ARG A 252 -25.53 14.20 -17.89
CA ARG A 252 -25.82 15.18 -16.83
C ARG A 252 -27.34 15.43 -16.80
N HIS A 253 -28.00 15.09 -15.70
CA HIS A 253 -29.31 15.65 -15.39
C HIS A 253 -29.11 17.08 -14.87
N ARG A 254 -29.56 18.05 -15.67
CA ARG A 254 -29.56 19.48 -15.35
C ARG A 254 -30.87 19.79 -14.63
N PHE A 255 -30.84 20.05 -13.32
CA PHE A 255 -31.93 20.70 -12.61
C PHE A 255 -31.77 22.21 -12.74
N LEU A 256 -32.74 22.86 -13.39
CA LEU A 256 -32.97 24.30 -13.34
C LEU A 256 -34.10 24.56 -12.33
N PRO A 257 -34.02 25.57 -11.46
CA PRO A 257 -35.16 25.99 -10.64
C PRO A 257 -36.03 26.98 -11.44
N PRO A 258 -37.36 26.97 -11.29
CA PRO A 258 -38.19 28.05 -11.81
C PRO A 258 -38.28 29.20 -10.80
N HIS A 259 -38.01 30.40 -11.29
CA HIS A 259 -38.52 31.65 -10.73
C HIS A 259 -39.99 31.84 -11.15
N SER A 260 -40.83 32.33 -10.23
CA SER A 260 -42.00 33.14 -10.58
C SER A 260 -42.33 34.08 -9.42
N ASP A 261 -42.43 35.36 -9.74
CA ASP A 261 -42.74 36.49 -8.86
C ASP A 261 -44.22 36.55 -8.44
N GLU A 262 -44.41 37.09 -7.23
CA GLU A 262 -45.47 37.95 -6.67
C GLU A 262 -46.88 37.99 -7.29
N TYR A 263 -47.92 37.80 -6.45
CA TYR A 263 -48.84 38.88 -6.02
C TYR A 263 -49.73 38.45 -4.83
N THR A 264 -50.25 39.47 -4.15
CA THR A 264 -50.76 39.62 -2.77
C THR A 264 -52.13 39.03 -2.39
N GLY A 265 -52.28 38.68 -1.11
CA GLY A 265 -53.35 39.22 -0.23
C GLY A 265 -54.40 38.23 0.31
N GLY A 266 -54.56 38.14 1.65
CA GLY A 266 -55.77 37.61 2.28
C GLY A 266 -55.63 36.95 3.66
N ASP A 267 -55.63 37.80 4.68
CA ASP A 267 -55.76 37.62 6.13
C ASP A 267 -56.71 36.52 6.68
N MET A 268 -56.33 35.85 7.79
CA MET A 268 -57.13 35.64 9.04
C MET A 268 -56.49 34.55 9.95
N SER A 269 -56.37 34.90 11.25
CA SER A 269 -55.73 34.16 12.35
C SER A 269 -56.71 33.26 13.16
N PRO A 270 -56.44 32.81 14.41
CA PRO A 270 -55.59 31.67 14.83
C PRO A 270 -56.30 30.69 15.82
N GLY A 271 -55.65 29.59 16.24
CA GLY A 271 -56.08 28.80 17.41
C GLY A 271 -55.36 27.45 17.61
N PRO A 272 -54.73 27.17 18.78
CA PRO A 272 -53.89 25.99 19.01
C PRO A 272 -54.52 24.93 19.93
N SER A 273 -54.10 23.66 19.85
CA SER A 273 -54.12 22.73 20.99
C SER A 273 -53.33 21.43 20.75
N SER A 274 -52.75 20.95 21.84
CA SER A 274 -51.76 19.90 22.07
C SER A 274 -52.34 18.50 22.37
N ILE A 275 -51.44 17.51 22.59
CA ILE A 275 -51.60 16.20 23.32
C ILE A 275 -52.24 15.08 22.45
N SER A 276 -51.86 13.79 22.43
CA SER A 276 -51.20 12.85 23.37
C SER A 276 -50.57 11.63 22.64
N SER A 277 -49.62 11.00 23.32
CA SER A 277 -49.10 9.62 23.19
C SER A 277 -50.06 8.52 23.69
N HIS A 278 -50.03 7.31 23.10
CA HIS A 278 -50.04 6.01 23.81
C HIS A 278 -49.93 4.76 22.89
N ASP A 279 -48.95 3.92 23.23
CA ASP A 279 -48.77 2.45 23.26
C ASP A 279 -49.76 1.44 22.60
N GLY A 280 -49.18 0.35 22.05
CA GLY A 280 -49.41 -1.01 22.60
C GLY A 280 -49.98 -2.14 21.70
N ALA A 281 -49.10 -3.09 21.29
CA ALA A 281 -49.19 -4.58 21.22
C ALA A 281 -50.44 -5.34 20.67
N SER A 282 -50.26 -6.21 19.65
CA SER A 282 -50.27 -7.71 19.64
C SER A 282 -51.61 -8.25 19.03
N ASP A 283 -51.78 -9.37 18.29
CA ASP A 283 -51.18 -10.70 18.15
C ASP A 283 -51.66 -11.38 16.82
N GLU A 284 -50.85 -12.30 16.24
CA GLU A 284 -51.12 -13.67 15.70
C GLU A 284 -52.28 -13.92 14.65
N ALA A 285 -52.23 -14.79 13.62
CA ALA A 285 -51.34 -15.87 13.18
C ALA A 285 -51.59 -16.30 11.69
N ASP A 286 -50.51 -16.85 11.11
CA ASP A 286 -50.18 -17.77 9.97
C ASP A 286 -51.30 -18.72 9.39
N PRO A 287 -51.17 -19.46 8.23
CA PRO A 287 -49.93 -20.12 7.74
C PRO A 287 -49.70 -20.46 6.23
N LEU A 288 -48.47 -20.96 5.99
CA LEU A 288 -47.93 -21.82 4.90
C LEU A 288 -47.50 -21.16 3.58
N ALA A 289 -46.38 -21.46 2.91
CA ALA A 289 -45.12 -22.21 3.11
C ALA A 289 -44.33 -21.98 1.78
N LEU A 290 -42.99 -21.96 1.62
CA LEU A 290 -41.99 -23.01 1.79
C LEU A 290 -40.61 -22.46 1.32
N SER A 291 -39.58 -22.68 2.14
CA SER A 291 -38.20 -23.17 1.87
C SER A 291 -37.49 -22.80 0.54
N ILE A 292 -36.20 -22.46 0.52
CA ILE A 292 -35.06 -23.35 0.86
C ILE A 292 -33.87 -22.52 1.38
N ALA A 293 -33.39 -22.91 2.57
CA ALA A 293 -32.07 -22.59 3.11
C ALA A 293 -31.20 -23.86 3.05
N ASN A 294 -29.93 -23.71 2.69
CA ASN A 294 -28.85 -24.71 2.90
C ASN A 294 -27.64 -23.91 3.41
N SER A 295 -27.32 -23.94 4.70
CA SER A 295 -26.52 -24.96 5.42
C SER A 295 -25.02 -24.93 5.06
N TYR A 296 -24.23 -24.31 5.94
CA TYR A 296 -22.78 -24.50 6.02
C TYR A 296 -22.46 -24.88 7.47
N GLU A 297 -22.25 -26.16 7.71
CA GLU A 297 -21.67 -26.65 8.96
C GLU A 297 -20.16 -26.89 8.79
N PRO A 298 -19.31 -26.43 9.71
CA PRO A 298 -17.92 -26.85 9.74
C PRO A 298 -17.81 -28.20 10.46
N ARG A 299 -17.25 -29.18 9.76
CA ARG A 299 -16.92 -30.50 10.30
C ARG A 299 -15.91 -30.37 11.44
N GLY A 300 -16.29 -30.91 12.61
CA GLY A 300 -15.39 -31.13 13.73
C GLY A 300 -14.31 -32.17 13.41
N SER A 301 -13.09 -31.88 13.84
CA SER A 301 -12.10 -32.90 14.18
C SER A 301 -11.65 -32.65 15.62
N ASP A 302 -11.94 -33.63 16.48
CA ASP A 302 -11.52 -33.66 17.86
C ASP A 302 -9.99 -33.83 17.94
N ALA A 303 -9.32 -32.83 18.50
CA ALA A 303 -8.02 -32.99 19.15
C ALA A 303 -7.96 -32.04 20.34
N ARG A 304 -8.53 -32.47 21.46
CA ARG A 304 -8.30 -31.86 22.77
C ARG A 304 -6.85 -32.14 23.19
N GLN A 305 -5.98 -31.14 23.07
CA GLN A 305 -4.77 -31.06 23.88
C GLN A 305 -4.85 -29.83 24.77
N SER A 306 -4.93 -30.11 26.07
CA SER A 306 -4.90 -29.19 27.18
C SER A 306 -3.62 -28.34 27.15
N ALA A 307 -3.73 -27.06 26.81
CA ALA A 307 -2.70 -26.08 27.12
C ALA A 307 -2.88 -25.60 28.56
N ASN A 308 -1.86 -25.78 29.38
CA ASN A 308 -1.81 -25.35 30.78
C ASN A 308 -2.06 -23.83 30.91
N PRO A 309 -2.93 -23.37 31.83
CA PRO A 309 -3.28 -21.95 31.96
C PRO A 309 -2.25 -21.09 32.73
N GLU A 310 -1.03 -21.57 32.96
CA GLU A 310 -0.05 -20.91 33.86
C GLU A 310 1.00 -20.02 33.16
N TYR A 311 0.89 -19.78 31.85
CA TYR A 311 1.78 -18.88 31.11
C TYR A 311 1.07 -17.66 30.50
N ALA A 312 -0.01 -17.19 31.13
CA ALA A 312 -0.50 -15.83 30.93
C ALA A 312 0.39 -14.85 31.70
N ILE A 313 1.65 -14.72 31.29
CA ILE A 313 2.49 -13.60 31.71
C ILE A 313 1.84 -12.32 31.19
N ASN A 314 1.54 -11.40 32.11
CA ASN A 314 1.22 -10.00 31.84
C ASN A 314 2.26 -9.41 30.89
N MET A 315 2.02 -9.52 29.58
CA MET A 315 2.52 -8.52 28.65
C MET A 315 1.61 -7.33 28.84
N GLU A 316 2.12 -6.27 29.46
CA GLU A 316 1.62 -4.94 29.15
C GLU A 316 1.50 -4.89 27.62
N ARG A 317 0.30 -4.57 27.10
CA ARG A 317 0.07 -4.46 25.65
C ARG A 317 0.86 -3.25 25.14
N ASP A 318 2.16 -3.42 25.03
CA ASP A 318 3.03 -2.47 24.38
C ASP A 318 2.62 -2.46 22.91
N ASP A 319 1.96 -1.38 22.49
CA ASP A 319 1.67 -1.11 21.08
C ASP A 319 2.98 -1.34 20.29
N HIS A 320 3.07 -2.46 19.60
CA HIS A 320 4.21 -2.76 18.76
C HIS A 320 4.13 -1.82 17.58
N ILE A 321 4.99 -0.81 17.55
CA ILE A 321 5.03 0.13 16.45
C ILE A 321 5.51 -0.62 15.22
N MET A 322 4.56 -0.93 14.37
CA MET A 322 4.79 -1.57 13.10
C MET A 322 4.44 -0.60 11.98
N ASP A 323 5.46 -0.48 11.13
CA ASP A 323 5.44 -0.08 9.72
C ASP A 323 5.15 1.37 9.33
N THR A 324 5.91 1.74 8.30
CA THR A 324 5.81 2.86 7.35
C THR A 324 5.25 4.18 7.87
N VAL A 325 6.05 5.23 7.74
CA VAL A 325 5.60 6.61 7.96
C VAL A 325 5.17 7.24 6.65
N GLY A 326 4.15 8.11 6.71
CA GLY A 326 3.55 8.74 5.55
C GLY A 326 3.25 10.21 5.78
N ALA A 327 3.32 11.02 4.72
CA ALA A 327 2.91 12.41 4.74
C ALA A 327 2.25 12.82 3.43
N ILE A 328 1.23 13.67 3.52
CA ILE A 328 0.58 14.34 2.39
C ILE A 328 0.60 15.84 2.69
N ALA A 329 1.00 16.64 1.72
CA ALA A 329 1.05 18.10 1.84
C ALA A 329 0.38 18.76 0.63
N ILE A 330 -0.19 19.93 0.86
CA ILE A 330 -0.75 20.79 -0.19
C ILE A 330 -0.17 22.19 -0.02
N ASP A 331 0.40 22.73 -1.09
CA ASP A 331 1.01 24.07 -1.06
C ASP A 331 0.02 25.20 -1.32
N GLN A 332 0.52 26.45 -1.24
CA GLN A 332 -0.29 27.65 -1.42
C GLN A 332 -0.87 27.79 -2.83
N LEU A 333 -0.34 27.04 -3.81
CA LEU A 333 -0.85 26.98 -5.18
C LEU A 333 -1.90 25.87 -5.35
N GLY A 334 -2.18 25.10 -4.30
CA GLY A 334 -3.09 23.97 -4.33
C GLY A 334 -2.50 22.72 -4.97
N HIS A 335 -1.17 22.66 -5.14
CA HIS A 335 -0.50 21.45 -5.61
C HIS A 335 -0.39 20.45 -4.46
N ILE A 336 -0.80 19.21 -4.70
CA ILE A 336 -0.71 18.11 -3.74
C ILE A 336 0.58 17.31 -3.95
N ALA A 337 1.21 16.86 -2.88
CA ALA A 337 2.30 15.91 -2.94
C ALA A 337 2.19 14.92 -1.77
N ALA A 338 2.72 13.73 -1.96
CA ALA A 338 2.70 12.69 -0.95
C ALA A 338 4.01 11.92 -0.93
N GLY A 339 4.35 11.35 0.23
CA GLY A 339 5.50 10.47 0.36
C GLY A 339 5.33 9.46 1.48
N SER A 340 6.13 8.40 1.40
CA SER A 340 6.25 7.38 2.44
C SER A 340 7.69 6.94 2.61
N SER A 341 8.01 6.42 3.80
CA SER A 341 9.33 5.87 4.13
C SER A 341 9.19 4.71 5.13
N SER A 342 9.99 3.66 4.97
CA SER A 342 9.92 2.44 5.78
C SER A 342 11.27 1.74 5.88
N GLY A 343 11.55 1.15 7.04
CA GLY A 343 12.63 0.16 7.23
C GLY A 343 12.23 -1.25 6.74
N GLY A 344 10.94 -1.48 6.49
CA GLY A 344 10.39 -2.78 6.12
C GLY A 344 10.27 -3.76 7.29
N ILE A 345 9.92 -5.00 6.96
CA ILE A 345 9.77 -6.06 7.96
C ILE A 345 11.12 -6.40 8.60
N GLY A 346 11.11 -6.75 9.88
CA GLY A 346 12.33 -7.22 10.52
C GLY A 346 12.75 -8.60 10.09
N MET A 347 14.05 -8.89 10.24
CA MET A 347 14.66 -10.12 9.76
C MET A 347 14.46 -10.36 8.26
N LYS A 348 14.13 -9.31 7.49
CA LYS A 348 13.98 -9.41 6.04
C LYS A 348 15.27 -9.92 5.40
N HIS A 349 15.10 -10.63 4.29
CA HIS A 349 16.24 -10.89 3.42
C HIS A 349 16.81 -9.57 2.89
N ARG A 350 18.15 -9.47 2.83
CA ARG A 350 18.83 -8.30 2.27
C ARG A 350 18.40 -8.06 0.83
N GLY A 351 18.11 -6.81 0.47
CA GLY A 351 17.57 -6.45 -0.84
C GLY A 351 16.06 -6.61 -0.99
N ARG A 352 15.32 -7.03 0.04
CA ARG A 352 13.83 -7.01 0.01
C ARG A 352 13.35 -5.56 -0.02
N VAL A 353 12.64 -5.22 -1.08
CA VAL A 353 12.02 -3.91 -1.31
C VAL A 353 10.53 -4.00 -0.97
N GLY A 354 10.07 -3.12 -0.08
CA GLY A 354 8.67 -3.02 0.33
C GLY A 354 7.88 -1.91 -0.39
N PRO A 355 6.58 -1.77 -0.03
CA PRO A 355 5.66 -0.79 -0.62
C PRO A 355 6.16 0.65 -0.65
N ALA A 356 6.91 1.07 0.35
CA ALA A 356 7.36 2.45 0.47
C ALA A 356 8.31 2.88 -0.67
N ALA A 357 8.92 1.94 -1.40
CA ALA A 357 9.71 2.22 -2.60
C ALA A 357 8.92 2.03 -3.92
N LEU A 358 7.69 1.51 -3.83
CA LEU A 358 6.86 1.16 -4.98
C LEU A 358 5.75 2.20 -5.15
N VAL A 359 5.92 3.05 -6.17
CA VAL A 359 4.93 4.07 -6.57
C VAL A 359 3.60 3.40 -6.90
N GLY A 360 2.50 3.95 -6.39
CA GLY A 360 1.16 3.37 -6.51
C GLY A 360 0.86 2.27 -5.49
N VAL A 361 1.86 1.75 -4.77
CA VAL A 361 1.65 0.76 -3.70
C VAL A 361 1.62 1.44 -2.33
N GLY A 362 2.74 2.06 -1.93
CA GLY A 362 2.86 2.77 -0.66
C GLY A 362 2.44 4.24 -0.73
N THR A 363 2.54 4.86 -1.91
CA THR A 363 2.17 6.27 -2.13
C THR A 363 1.65 6.47 -3.54
N ALA A 364 0.52 7.17 -3.64
CA ALA A 364 -0.11 7.55 -4.90
C ALA A 364 -0.59 8.99 -4.86
N VAL A 365 -0.56 9.65 -6.02
CA VAL A 365 -1.21 10.94 -6.28
C VAL A 365 -1.95 10.81 -7.61
N VAL A 366 -3.26 10.98 -7.58
CA VAL A 366 -4.10 11.18 -8.76
C VAL A 366 -4.11 12.68 -9.05
N PRO A 367 -3.45 13.13 -10.14
CA PRO A 367 -3.30 14.54 -10.48
C PRO A 367 -4.62 15.14 -10.97
N ALA A 368 -4.70 16.47 -10.95
CA ALA A 368 -5.83 17.19 -11.54
C ALA A 368 -5.76 17.04 -13.06
N ASP A 369 -6.89 16.70 -13.69
CA ASP A 369 -6.98 16.81 -15.14
C ASP A 369 -7.13 18.29 -15.54
N SER A 370 -6.40 18.71 -16.56
CA SER A 370 -6.50 20.07 -17.12
C SER A 370 -7.90 20.44 -17.62
N HIS A 371 -8.74 19.45 -17.95
CA HIS A 371 -10.11 19.63 -18.40
C HIS A 371 -11.14 19.43 -17.29
N ASP A 372 -10.71 18.99 -16.11
CA ASP A 372 -11.58 18.89 -14.95
C ASP A 372 -11.78 20.27 -14.34
N ALA A 373 -13.02 20.79 -14.46
CA ALA A 373 -13.41 22.08 -13.91
C ALA A 373 -13.31 22.12 -12.38
N ASP A 374 -13.46 20.97 -11.72
CA ASP A 374 -13.38 20.86 -10.27
C ASP A 374 -11.94 20.67 -9.79
N ALA A 375 -10.98 20.44 -10.70
CA ALA A 375 -9.57 20.23 -10.43
C ALA A 375 -9.34 19.30 -9.23
N VAL A 376 -10.11 18.20 -9.20
CA VAL A 376 -10.09 17.21 -8.13
C VAL A 376 -8.71 16.58 -8.11
N THR A 377 -8.17 16.38 -6.92
CA THR A 377 -6.93 15.62 -6.73
C THR A 377 -7.07 14.76 -5.50
N VAL A 378 -6.46 13.58 -5.55
CA VAL A 378 -6.42 12.68 -4.41
C VAL A 378 -4.99 12.20 -4.22
N ALA A 379 -4.51 12.22 -2.98
CA ALA A 379 -3.30 11.51 -2.62
C ALA A 379 -3.61 10.47 -1.56
N ALA A 380 -2.93 9.34 -1.59
CA ALA A 380 -3.05 8.28 -0.60
C ALA A 380 -1.68 7.73 -0.22
N VAL A 381 -1.52 7.44 1.07
CA VAL A 381 -0.35 6.77 1.64
C VAL A 381 -0.82 5.61 2.49
N THR A 382 -0.15 4.47 2.38
CA THR A 382 -0.56 3.21 3.02
C THR A 382 0.56 2.62 3.87
N SER A 383 0.16 1.87 4.91
CA SER A 383 1.04 1.06 5.78
C SER A 383 0.37 -0.29 6.06
N GLY A 384 1.13 -1.31 6.45
CA GLY A 384 0.62 -2.65 6.72
C GLY A 384 1.43 -3.76 6.03
N THR A 385 0.78 -4.89 5.74
CA THR A 385 1.41 -6.08 5.17
C THR A 385 1.86 -5.82 3.74
N GLY A 386 3.17 -5.62 3.57
CA GLY A 386 3.71 -5.04 2.34
C GLY A 386 3.46 -5.87 1.08
N GLU A 387 3.56 -7.19 1.18
CA GLU A 387 3.33 -8.12 0.07
C GLU A 387 1.87 -8.07 -0.43
N HIS A 388 0.91 -7.91 0.49
CA HIS A 388 -0.51 -7.76 0.15
C HIS A 388 -0.80 -6.39 -0.45
N MET A 389 -0.19 -5.33 0.09
CA MET A 389 -0.30 -3.98 -0.47
C MET A 389 0.20 -3.95 -1.91
N ALA A 390 1.35 -4.58 -2.18
CA ALA A 390 1.93 -4.69 -3.52
C ALA A 390 1.01 -5.45 -4.47
N THR A 391 0.47 -6.57 -4.02
CA THR A 391 -0.49 -7.40 -4.78
C THR A 391 -1.73 -6.62 -5.20
N THR A 392 -2.20 -5.69 -4.36
CA THR A 392 -3.46 -4.96 -4.54
C THR A 392 -3.27 -3.55 -5.12
N MET A 393 -2.03 -3.09 -5.33
CA MET A 393 -1.71 -1.70 -5.65
C MET A 393 -2.41 -0.71 -4.69
N ALA A 394 -2.30 -1.00 -3.39
CA ALA A 394 -3.19 -0.45 -2.36
C ALA A 394 -3.39 1.08 -2.42
N SER A 395 -2.30 1.87 -2.45
CA SER A 395 -2.44 3.33 -2.44
C SER A 395 -3.10 3.89 -3.71
N GLN A 396 -2.74 3.36 -4.88
CA GLN A 396 -3.32 3.79 -6.16
C GLN A 396 -4.80 3.44 -6.20
N ARG A 397 -5.15 2.20 -5.81
CA ARG A 397 -6.54 1.75 -5.79
C ARG A 397 -7.39 2.62 -4.86
N CYS A 398 -6.91 2.90 -3.65
CA CYS A 398 -7.61 3.80 -2.73
C CYS A 398 -7.78 5.22 -3.31
N ALA A 399 -6.72 5.77 -3.90
CA ALA A 399 -6.76 7.13 -4.44
C ALA A 399 -7.74 7.23 -5.63
N GLU A 400 -7.73 6.26 -6.54
CA GLU A 400 -8.65 6.19 -7.68
C GLU A 400 -10.11 6.03 -7.25
N ARG A 401 -10.38 5.16 -6.28
CA ARG A 401 -11.73 4.97 -5.70
C ARG A 401 -12.31 6.28 -5.17
N LEU A 402 -11.53 7.01 -4.38
CA LEU A 402 -11.92 8.32 -3.82
C LEU A 402 -12.02 9.43 -4.87
N TYR A 403 -11.17 9.38 -5.89
CA TYR A 403 -11.18 10.34 -7.00
C TYR A 403 -12.41 10.16 -7.89
N GLN A 404 -12.73 8.91 -8.24
CA GLN A 404 -13.83 8.57 -9.14
C GLN A 404 -15.19 8.56 -8.44
N GLY A 405 -15.22 8.38 -7.11
CA GLY A 405 -16.46 8.12 -6.39
C GLY A 405 -16.99 6.74 -6.74
N SER A 406 -16.22 5.68 -6.44
CA SER A 406 -16.61 4.32 -6.80
C SER A 406 -16.25 3.27 -5.76
N VAL A 407 -17.02 2.19 -5.76
CA VAL A 407 -16.81 0.97 -4.97
C VAL A 407 -16.75 -0.27 -5.87
N ARG A 408 -16.18 -1.35 -5.36
CA ARG A 408 -16.16 -2.63 -6.07
C ARG A 408 -17.53 -3.32 -5.95
N GLY A 409 -18.22 -3.47 -7.07
CA GLY A 409 -19.47 -4.21 -7.18
C GLY A 409 -19.29 -5.73 -7.04
N THR A 410 -20.38 -6.43 -6.77
CA THR A 410 -20.41 -7.89 -6.53
C THR A 410 -19.98 -8.72 -7.73
N ASP A 411 -20.14 -8.19 -8.94
CA ASP A 411 -19.70 -8.79 -10.20
C ASP A 411 -18.28 -8.34 -10.61
N GLY A 412 -17.59 -7.61 -9.73
CA GLY A 412 -16.24 -7.09 -9.94
C GLY A 412 -16.17 -5.80 -10.75
N ARG A 413 -17.31 -5.24 -11.21
CA ARG A 413 -17.34 -3.94 -11.89
C ARG A 413 -17.39 -2.79 -10.88
N ASP A 414 -16.92 -1.62 -11.30
CA ASP A 414 -17.00 -0.42 -10.47
C ASP A 414 -18.43 0.13 -10.46
N VAL A 415 -18.90 0.48 -9.26
CA VAL A 415 -20.21 1.06 -9.00
C VAL A 415 -20.01 2.45 -8.43
N SER A 416 -20.78 3.43 -8.91
CA SER A 416 -20.72 4.81 -8.42
C SER A 416 -21.16 4.86 -6.95
N GLU A 417 -20.42 5.62 -6.15
CA GLU A 417 -20.71 5.89 -4.74
C GLU A 417 -20.25 7.31 -4.41
N ASP A 418 -21.06 8.04 -3.64
CA ASP A 418 -20.80 9.44 -3.28
C ASP A 418 -20.32 9.58 -1.82
N ASP A 419 -20.54 8.57 -0.96
CA ASP A 419 -20.03 8.57 0.42
C ASP A 419 -18.58 8.07 0.48
N GLU A 420 -17.65 8.99 0.77
CA GLU A 420 -16.22 8.64 0.89
C GLU A 420 -15.90 7.65 2.01
N ASN A 421 -16.72 7.56 3.06
CA ASN A 421 -16.52 6.54 4.10
C ASN A 421 -16.89 5.16 3.59
N LEU A 422 -17.98 5.02 2.84
CA LEU A 422 -18.35 3.75 2.20
C LEU A 422 -17.33 3.35 1.13
N ILE A 423 -16.76 4.32 0.41
CA ILE A 423 -15.67 4.08 -0.53
C ILE A 423 -14.45 3.50 0.16
N LEU A 424 -14.03 4.07 1.30
CA LEU A 424 -12.87 3.60 2.06
C LEU A 424 -13.11 2.24 2.71
N GLU A 425 -14.29 2.04 3.29
CA GLU A 425 -14.68 0.75 3.84
C GLU A 425 -14.69 -0.33 2.75
N SER A 426 -15.29 -0.05 1.59
CA SER A 426 -15.29 -0.96 0.45
C SER A 426 -13.88 -1.23 -0.09
N PHE A 427 -13.01 -0.22 -0.14
CA PHE A 427 -11.61 -0.41 -0.52
C PHE A 427 -10.92 -1.44 0.41
N ILE A 428 -11.05 -1.29 1.73
CA ILE A 428 -10.39 -2.21 2.66
C ILE A 428 -11.02 -3.60 2.59
N LEU A 429 -12.35 -3.72 2.60
CA LEU A 429 -13.03 -5.02 2.62
C LEU A 429 -12.96 -5.74 1.28
N ASN A 430 -13.24 -5.06 0.18
CA ASN A 430 -13.49 -5.70 -1.12
C ASN A 430 -12.26 -5.64 -2.04
N ASP A 431 -11.56 -4.50 -2.09
CA ASP A 431 -10.37 -4.37 -2.94
C ASP A 431 -9.11 -4.95 -2.29
N PHE A 432 -8.95 -4.83 -0.96
CA PHE A 432 -7.79 -5.35 -0.23
C PHE A 432 -8.02 -6.74 0.37
N LEU A 433 -8.87 -6.88 1.38
CA LEU A 433 -9.09 -8.16 2.08
C LEU A 433 -9.77 -9.20 1.19
N GLY A 434 -10.71 -8.77 0.35
CA GLY A 434 -11.42 -9.60 -0.61
C GLY A 434 -10.56 -10.03 -1.80
N HIS A 435 -9.36 -9.47 -1.97
CA HIS A 435 -8.47 -9.85 -3.05
C HIS A 435 -8.02 -11.31 -2.89
N PRO A 436 -8.11 -12.17 -3.92
CA PRO A 436 -7.75 -13.59 -3.79
C PRO A 436 -6.31 -13.81 -3.29
N GLY A 437 -5.36 -13.00 -3.75
CA GLY A 437 -3.97 -13.08 -3.29
C GLY A 437 -3.73 -12.63 -1.84
N VAL A 438 -4.70 -11.97 -1.20
CA VAL A 438 -4.67 -11.60 0.22
C VAL A 438 -5.46 -12.62 1.03
N ARG A 439 -6.69 -12.93 0.63
CA ARG A 439 -7.58 -13.88 1.33
C ARG A 439 -7.02 -15.29 1.41
N GLU A 440 -6.39 -15.78 0.34
CA GLU A 440 -5.81 -17.12 0.26
C GLU A 440 -4.34 -17.14 0.74
N SER A 441 -3.83 -16.04 1.28
CA SER A 441 -2.46 -15.93 1.78
C SER A 441 -2.31 -16.56 3.16
N THR A 442 -1.11 -17.06 3.45
CA THR A 442 -0.74 -17.54 4.80
C THR A 442 -0.48 -16.40 5.79
N SER A 443 -0.25 -15.19 5.28
CA SER A 443 0.00 -13.99 6.10
C SER A 443 -1.31 -13.27 6.39
N THR A 444 -1.39 -12.59 7.54
CA THR A 444 -2.55 -11.76 7.88
C THR A 444 -2.60 -10.50 7.02
N GLY A 445 -3.76 -10.24 6.40
CA GLY A 445 -4.02 -9.01 5.66
C GLY A 445 -4.25 -7.83 6.59
N ALA A 446 -3.23 -6.97 6.73
CA ALA A 446 -3.31 -5.76 7.53
C ALA A 446 -3.00 -4.54 6.67
N ILE A 447 -3.82 -3.50 6.78
CA ILE A 447 -3.66 -2.23 6.07
C ILE A 447 -4.16 -1.06 6.91
N GLY A 448 -3.43 0.03 6.85
CA GLY A 448 -3.90 1.37 7.18
C GLY A 448 -3.68 2.29 5.98
N VAL A 449 -4.64 3.16 5.72
CA VAL A 449 -4.58 4.16 4.65
C VAL A 449 -4.90 5.54 5.19
N MET A 450 -4.13 6.53 4.75
CA MET A 450 -4.42 7.95 4.92
C MET A 450 -4.53 8.57 3.53
N ALA A 451 -5.64 9.25 3.27
CA ALA A 451 -5.89 9.89 1.99
C ALA A 451 -6.33 11.34 2.17
N VAL A 452 -5.98 12.19 1.21
CA VAL A 452 -6.47 13.58 1.14
C VAL A 452 -7.11 13.79 -0.22
N LYS A 453 -8.38 14.21 -0.21
CA LYS A 453 -9.12 14.64 -1.39
C LYS A 453 -9.23 16.17 -1.37
N LYS A 454 -8.74 16.80 -2.44
CA LYS A 454 -8.90 18.24 -2.68
C LYS A 454 -9.98 18.42 -3.74
N THR A 455 -10.95 19.27 -3.44
CA THR A 455 -12.04 19.67 -4.34
C THR A 455 -12.21 21.20 -4.24
N PRO A 456 -13.07 21.83 -5.07
CA PRO A 456 -13.40 23.24 -4.91
C PRO A 456 -14.05 23.54 -3.55
N GLY A 457 -14.69 22.55 -2.91
CA GLY A 457 -15.31 22.65 -1.60
C GLY A 457 -14.33 22.64 -0.42
N GLY A 458 -13.07 22.29 -0.67
CA GLY A 458 -11.98 22.33 0.31
C GLY A 458 -11.11 21.09 0.31
N TYR A 459 -10.48 20.85 1.46
CA TYR A 459 -9.50 19.78 1.66
C TYR A 459 -10.03 18.81 2.70
N TYR A 460 -10.04 17.53 2.36
CA TYR A 460 -10.67 16.50 3.18
C TYR A 460 -9.65 15.41 3.44
N LEU A 461 -9.27 15.26 4.71
CA LEU A 461 -8.47 14.14 5.19
C LEU A 461 -9.41 12.99 5.51
N TYR A 462 -9.08 11.80 5.01
CA TYR A 462 -9.73 10.55 5.36
C TYR A 462 -8.70 9.52 5.80
N PHE A 463 -9.12 8.60 6.64
CA PHE A 463 -8.31 7.44 7.00
C PHE A 463 -9.19 6.22 7.26
N GLY A 464 -8.62 5.04 7.04
CA GLY A 464 -9.24 3.76 7.36
C GLY A 464 -8.17 2.71 7.64
N HIS A 465 -8.41 1.80 8.58
CA HIS A 465 -7.49 0.71 8.87
C HIS A 465 -8.18 -0.49 9.51
N ASN A 466 -7.61 -1.68 9.30
CA ASN A 466 -7.96 -2.90 10.02
C ASN A 466 -6.83 -3.38 10.97
N THR A 467 -5.82 -2.52 11.19
CA THR A 467 -4.79 -2.73 12.21
C THR A 467 -5.31 -2.40 13.61
N GLU A 468 -4.68 -2.94 14.66
CA GLU A 468 -5.05 -2.62 16.06
C GLU A 468 -5.05 -1.11 16.33
N SER A 469 -4.09 -0.39 15.74
CA SER A 469 -4.03 1.06 15.83
C SER A 469 -3.42 1.75 14.63
N PHE A 470 -3.72 3.04 14.49
CA PHE A 470 -3.18 3.89 13.44
C PHE A 470 -3.02 5.34 13.93
N ALA A 471 -1.79 5.84 13.91
CA ALA A 471 -1.45 7.17 14.42
C ALA A 471 -1.50 8.22 13.31
N LEU A 472 -2.21 9.31 13.54
CA LEU A 472 -2.49 10.34 12.53
C LEU A 472 -2.30 11.73 13.11
N ALA A 473 -1.82 12.64 12.28
CA ALA A 473 -1.80 14.06 12.59
C ALA A 473 -2.13 14.92 11.37
N SER A 474 -2.78 16.04 11.60
CA SER A 474 -3.13 17.00 10.55
C SER A 474 -3.11 18.43 11.06
N MET A 475 -2.74 19.36 10.18
CA MET A 475 -2.60 20.78 10.51
C MET A 475 -2.94 21.62 9.28
N GLY A 476 -3.93 22.50 9.40
CA GLY A 476 -4.20 23.57 8.44
C GLY A 476 -3.33 24.81 8.70
N SER A 477 -3.26 25.75 7.74
CA SER A 477 -2.49 27.00 7.88
C SER A 477 -2.98 27.88 9.03
N ASN A 478 -4.29 27.85 9.28
CA ASN A 478 -4.97 28.58 10.35
C ASN A 478 -4.98 27.84 11.70
N ASP A 479 -4.58 26.56 11.72
CA ASP A 479 -4.47 25.80 12.97
C ASP A 479 -3.29 26.32 13.80
N GLN A 480 -3.52 26.57 15.09
CA GLN A 480 -2.46 26.97 16.03
C GLN A 480 -1.52 25.80 16.37
N SER A 481 -2.05 24.58 16.33
CA SER A 481 -1.34 23.34 16.64
C SER A 481 -1.91 22.18 15.83
N PRO A 482 -1.12 21.14 15.52
CA PRO A 482 -1.63 19.97 14.82
C PRO A 482 -2.65 19.21 15.68
N SER A 483 -3.72 18.74 15.04
CA SER A 483 -4.64 17.75 15.63
C SER A 483 -4.03 16.37 15.48
N CYS A 484 -3.91 15.63 16.59
CA CYS A 484 -3.28 14.31 16.63
C CYS A 484 -4.28 13.28 17.17
N THR A 485 -4.43 12.18 16.46
CA THR A 485 -5.35 11.08 16.80
C THR A 485 -4.60 9.76 16.81
N MET A 486 -4.87 8.94 17.81
CA MET A 486 -4.49 7.52 17.81
C MET A 486 -5.77 6.73 17.59
N SER A 487 -6.00 6.29 16.35
CA SER A 487 -7.18 5.50 15.99
C SER A 487 -6.99 4.05 16.45
N ARG A 488 -8.07 3.41 16.86
CA ARG A 488 -8.11 2.01 17.33
C ARG A 488 -9.40 1.34 16.89
N ILE A 489 -9.35 0.04 16.67
CA ILE A 489 -10.55 -0.78 16.48
C ILE A 489 -11.24 -0.95 17.83
N ASN A 490 -12.56 -0.77 17.87
CA ASN A 490 -13.35 -0.95 19.08
C ASN A 490 -13.70 -2.44 19.28
N ASP A 491 -13.52 -2.95 20.50
CA ASP A 491 -13.93 -4.31 20.87
C ASP A 491 -15.45 -4.46 20.69
N GLY A 492 -15.88 -5.19 19.65
CA GLY A 492 -17.30 -5.43 19.31
C GLY A 492 -17.89 -4.54 18.21
N GLY A 493 -17.08 -3.72 17.52
CA GLY A 493 -17.49 -2.87 16.40
C GLY A 493 -17.20 -3.45 15.00
N SER A 494 -17.31 -2.60 13.96
CA SER A 494 -16.87 -2.92 12.59
C SER A 494 -15.41 -3.42 12.57
N PRO A 495 -15.04 -4.38 11.69
CA PRO A 495 -13.65 -4.85 11.56
C PRO A 495 -12.66 -3.77 11.09
N ILE A 496 -13.17 -2.57 10.78
CA ILE A 496 -12.41 -1.42 10.30
C ILE A 496 -12.69 -0.24 11.21
N ALA A 497 -11.62 0.50 11.54
CA ALA A 497 -11.72 1.83 12.11
C ALA A 497 -11.45 2.88 11.02
N GLN A 498 -12.31 3.89 10.92
CA GLN A 498 -12.20 4.94 9.92
C GLN A 498 -12.62 6.30 10.49
N GLY A 499 -12.23 7.36 9.79
CA GLY A 499 -12.65 8.71 10.12
C GLY A 499 -12.23 9.72 9.07
N ALA A 500 -12.79 10.92 9.20
CA ALA A 500 -12.56 12.02 8.28
C ALA A 500 -12.43 13.35 9.03
N ARG A 501 -11.72 14.30 8.42
CA ARG A 501 -11.61 15.68 8.90
C ARG A 501 -11.51 16.64 7.72
N LYS A 502 -12.39 17.65 7.68
CA LYS A 502 -12.21 18.81 6.80
C LYS A 502 -11.08 19.69 7.35
N ILE A 503 -10.11 20.02 6.50
CA ILE A 503 -8.99 20.89 6.83
C ILE A 503 -9.30 22.32 6.37
N PHE A 504 -9.22 23.26 7.32
CA PHE A 504 -9.42 24.68 7.06
C PHE A 504 -8.06 25.33 6.82
N ILE A 505 -7.91 26.01 5.67
CA ILE A 505 -6.70 26.72 5.29
C ILE A 505 -6.82 28.22 5.51
#